data_AF-A0A327YFY9-F1
#
_entry.id   AF-A0A327YFY9-F1
#
_cell.length_a   1.000
_cell.length_b   1.000
_cell.length_c   1.000
_cell.angle_alpha   90.00
_cell.angle_beta   90.00
_cell.angle_gamma   90.00
#
_symmetry.space_group_name_H-M   'P 1'
#
loop_
_entity.id
_entity.type
_entity.pdbx_description
1 polymer ?
#
loop_
_entity_poly.entity_id
_entity_poly.type
_entity_poly.pdbx_seq_one_letter_code
_entity_poly.pdbx_strand_id
1 'polypeptide(L)' 'MQHEQKQWKEKAADYQTYAMVLLAFSVFFYIGLFIPADQSMMALEKKPFLLGLIIIFLIGAFYFYKKAVKYIRLLRELDQ' A
#
# COMPACT_ATOMS: atom_id res chain seq x y z
N MET A 1 27.09 -11.59 -7.42
CA MET A 1 26.20 -12.75 -7.17
C MET A 1 25.59 -12.72 -5.76
N GLN A 2 26.25 -13.15 -4.68
CA GLN A 2 25.65 -13.18 -3.32
C GLN A 2 25.15 -11.81 -2.80
N HIS A 3 25.91 -10.73 -3.06
CA HIS A 3 25.51 -9.38 -2.62
C HIS A 3 24.28 -8.83 -3.36
N GLU A 4 24.11 -9.18 -4.64
CA GLU A 4 23.00 -8.70 -5.46
C GLU A 4 21.69 -9.37 -5.06
N GLN A 5 21.71 -10.68 -4.81
CA GLN A 5 20.53 -11.39 -4.31
C GLN A 5 20.04 -10.83 -2.97
N LYS A 6 20.97 -10.51 -2.04
CA LYS A 6 20.62 -9.89 -0.77
C LYS A 6 19.95 -8.52 -0.95
N GLN A 7 20.50 -7.67 -1.83
CA GLN A 7 19.90 -6.35 -2.12
C GLN A 7 18.50 -6.46 -2.73
N TRP A 8 18.27 -7.47 -3.58
CA TRP A 8 16.97 -7.67 -4.22
C TRP A 8 15.93 -8.18 -3.21
N LYS A 9 16.36 -8.99 -2.24
CA LYS A 9 15.51 -9.48 -1.15
C LYS A 9 15.12 -8.34 -0.20
N GLU A 10 16.06 -7.47 0.14
CA GLU A 10 15.79 -6.25 0.92
C GLU A 10 14.81 -5.33 0.17
N LYS A 11 15.04 -5.04 -1.12
CA LYS A 11 14.09 -4.26 -1.94
C LYS A 11 12.70 -4.87 -1.99
N ALA A 12 12.59 -6.19 -2.08
CA ALA A 12 11.29 -6.86 -2.06
C ALA A 12 10.56 -6.68 -0.72
N ALA A 13 11.28 -6.80 0.40
CA ALA A 13 10.75 -6.58 1.73
C ALA A 13 10.28 -5.12 1.92
N ASP A 14 11.02 -4.15 1.38
CA ASP A 14 10.63 -2.74 1.39
C ASP A 14 9.31 -2.54 0.64
N TYR A 15 9.20 -3.04 -0.61
CA TYR A 15 7.97 -2.93 -1.39
C TYR A 15 6.76 -3.59 -0.71
N GLN A 16 6.97 -4.72 -0.03
CA GLN A 16 5.93 -5.37 0.75
C GLN A 16 5.49 -4.50 1.95
N THR A 17 6.45 -3.88 2.64
CA THR A 17 6.18 -2.97 3.76
C THR A 17 5.41 -1.74 3.29
N TYR A 18 5.83 -1.11 2.19
CA TYR A 18 5.08 0.02 1.59
C TYR A 18 3.65 -0.37 1.24
N ALA A 19 3.45 -1.52 0.60
CA ALA A 19 2.11 -2.01 0.26
C ALA A 19 1.23 -2.16 1.51
N MET A 20 1.77 -2.74 2.58
CA MET A 20 1.06 -2.94 3.84
C MET A 20 0.70 -1.62 4.52
N VAL A 21 1.61 -0.64 4.52
CA VAL A 21 1.37 0.70 5.09
C VAL A 21 0.29 1.46 4.31
N LEU A 22 0.34 1.47 2.97
CA LEU A 22 -0.70 2.10 2.16
C LEU A 22 -2.08 1.44 2.38
N LEU A 23 -2.11 0.11 2.51
CA LEU A 23 -3.34 -0.63 2.80
C LEU A 23 -3.89 -0.27 4.20
N ALA A 24 -3.03 -0.22 5.22
CA ALA A 24 -3.42 0.17 6.57
C ALA A 24 -3.99 1.59 6.61
N PHE A 25 -3.34 2.55 5.95
CA PHE A 25 -3.88 3.91 5.82
C PHE A 25 -5.24 3.92 5.12
N SER A 26 -5.41 3.16 4.05
CA SER A 26 -6.70 3.05 3.34
C SER A 26 -7.82 2.57 4.27
N VAL A 27 -7.55 1.57 5.12
CA VAL A 27 -8.50 1.06 6.11
C VAL A 27 -8.80 2.12 7.18
N PHE A 28 -7.78 2.79 7.72
CA PHE A 28 -7.98 3.84 8.72
C PHE A 28 -8.78 5.03 8.17
N PHE A 29 -8.49 5.50 6.95
CA PHE A 29 -9.25 6.56 6.30
C PHE A 29 -10.68 6.14 6.01
N TYR A 30 -10.91 4.88 5.61
CA TYR A 30 -12.25 4.35 5.40
C TYR A 30 -13.04 4.31 6.71
N ILE A 31 -12.46 3.79 7.79
CA ILE A 31 -13.09 3.79 9.13
C ILE A 31 -13.37 5.23 9.59
N GLY A 32 -12.43 6.15 9.37
CA GLY A 32 -12.58 7.56 9.69
C GLY A 32 -13.78 8.24 9.00
N LEU A 33 -14.24 7.72 7.86
CA LEU A 33 -15.43 8.21 7.16
C LEU A 33 -16.74 7.85 7.89
N PHE A 34 -16.76 6.74 8.65
CA PHE A 34 -17.92 6.27 9.39
C PHE A 34 -18.02 6.87 10.79
N ILE A 35 -16.93 7.45 11.31
CA ILE A 35 -16.97 8.19 12.56
C ILE A 35 -17.77 9.48 12.30
N PRO A 36 -18.92 9.68 12.96
CA PRO A 36 -19.68 10.91 12.85
C PRO A 36 -18.91 12.01 13.61
N ALA A 37 -17.84 12.53 13.01
CA ALA A 37 -17.30 13.82 13.40
C ALA A 37 -18.38 14.85 13.09
N ASP A 38 -18.62 15.77 14.01
CA ASP A 38 -19.62 16.83 13.88
C ASP A 38 -19.78 17.29 12.43
N GLN A 39 -21.03 17.29 11.95
CA GLN A 39 -21.41 17.55 10.56
C GLN A 39 -20.91 18.91 10.03
N SER A 40 -20.31 19.74 10.89
CA SER A 40 -19.63 21.00 10.59
C SER A 40 -18.19 20.84 10.07
N MET A 41 -17.46 19.79 10.44
CA MET A 41 -16.03 19.61 10.11
C MET A 41 -15.82 18.80 8.82
N MET A 42 -16.65 17.77 8.61
CA MET A 42 -16.71 17.01 7.36
C MET A 42 -17.94 17.43 6.56
N ALA A 43 -17.89 18.64 6.00
CA ALA A 43 -18.84 19.07 4.99
C ALA A 43 -18.99 17.94 3.95
N LEU A 44 -20.23 17.65 3.56
CA LEU A 44 -20.60 16.58 2.61
C LEU A 44 -19.71 16.60 1.34
N GLU A 45 -19.21 17.79 0.97
CA GLU A 45 -18.30 18.05 -0.13
C GLU A 45 -16.92 17.37 -0.04
N LYS A 46 -16.39 17.11 1.17
CA LYS A 46 -15.05 16.52 1.34
C LYS A 46 -15.05 14.98 1.31
N LYS A 47 -16.22 14.35 1.51
CA LYS A 47 -16.38 12.88 1.45
C LYS A 47 -15.92 12.27 0.12
N PRO A 48 -16.35 12.76 -1.06
CA PRO A 48 -15.90 12.19 -2.33
C PRO A 48 -14.39 12.32 -2.55
N PHE A 49 -13.77 13.41 -2.07
CA PHE A 49 -12.31 13.59 -2.14
C PHE A 49 -11.57 12.54 -1.30
N LEU A 50 -12.02 12.30 -0.06
CA LEU A 50 -11.40 11.31 0.82
C LEU A 50 -11.54 9.87 0.26
N LEU A 51 -12.71 9.54 -0.30
CA LEU A 51 -12.92 8.27 -0.99
C LEU A 51 -11.99 8.12 -2.21
N GLY A 52 -11.82 9.19 -3.00
CA GLY A 52 -10.85 9.21 -4.09
C GLY A 52 -9.42 8.94 -3.62
N LEU A 53 -9.01 9.56 -2.52
CA LEU A 53 -7.69 9.34 -1.92
C LEU A 53 -7.49 7.89 -1.46
N ILE A 54 -8.50 7.28 -0.82
CA ILE A 54 -8.48 5.87 -0.42
C ILE A 54 -8.28 4.97 -1.65
N ILE A 55 -9.00 5.23 -2.74
CA ILE A 55 -8.84 4.45 -3.99
C ILE A 55 -7.41 4.57 -4.53
N ILE A 56 -6.83 5.78 -4.53
CA ILE A 56 -5.44 5.99 -4.96
C ILE A 56 -4.46 5.20 -4.07
N PHE A 57 -4.66 5.22 -2.75
CA PHE A 57 -3.83 4.44 -1.83
C PHE A 57 -3.97 2.93 -2.02
N LEU A 58 -5.17 2.43 -2.30
CA LEU A 58 -5.40 1.02 -2.61
C LEU A 58 -4.72 0.61 -3.93
N ILE A 59 -4.82 1.43 -4.97
CA ILE A 59 -4.12 1.20 -6.25
C ILE A 59 -2.60 1.17 -6.02
N GLY A 60 -2.08 2.12 -5.25
CA GLY A 60 -0.66 2.17 -4.87
C GLY A 60 -0.22 0.93 -4.09
N ALA A 61 -1.01 0.52 -3.09
CA ALA A 61 -0.75 -0.69 -2.31
C ALA A 61 -0.66 -1.93 -3.21
N PHE A 62 -1.63 -2.09 -4.11
CA PHE A 62 -1.66 -3.23 -5.03
C PHE A 62 -0.49 -3.21 -6.02
N TYR A 63 -0.10 -2.02 -6.51
CA TYR A 63 1.06 -1.85 -7.37
C TYR A 63 2.36 -2.28 -6.68
N PHE A 64 2.60 -1.80 -5.46
CA PHE A 64 3.79 -2.15 -4.69
C PHE A 64 3.80 -3.63 -4.30
N TYR A 65 2.65 -4.19 -3.91
CA TYR A 65 2.51 -5.61 -3.62
C TYR A 65 2.86 -6.46 -4.84
N LYS A 66 2.33 -6.12 -6.02
CA LYS A 66 2.62 -6.85 -7.27
C LYS A 66 4.11 -6.77 -7.63
N LYS A 67 4.76 -5.63 -7.41
CA LYS A 67 6.21 -5.51 -7.58
C LYS A 67 6.99 -6.38 -6.59
N ALA A 68 6.64 -6.35 -5.30
CA ALA A 68 7.28 -7.19 -4.28
C ALA A 68 7.20 -8.68 -4.67
N VAL A 69 6.01 -9.17 -5.04
CA VAL A 69 5.79 -10.55 -5.48
C VAL A 69 6.64 -10.90 -6.71
N LYS A 70 6.77 -9.98 -7.67
CA LYS A 70 7.62 -10.20 -8.86
C LYS A 70 9.09 -10.37 -8.48
N TYR A 71 9.63 -9.52 -7.60
CA TYR A 71 11.02 -9.63 -7.15
C TYR A 71 11.26 -10.91 -6.34
N ILE A 72 10.32 -11.30 -5.47
CA ILE A 72 10.41 -12.55 -4.69
C ILE A 72 10.39 -13.78 -5.60
N ARG A 73 9.54 -13.80 -6.64
CA ARG A 73 9.51 -14.89 -7.62
C ARG A 73 10.83 -15.00 -8.38
N LEU A 74 11.36 -13.88 -8.85
CA LEU A 74 12.61 -13.85 -9.62
C LEU A 74 13.80 -14.31 -8.77
N LEU A 75 13.85 -13.94 -7.48
CA LEU A 75 14.84 -14.44 -6.54
C LEU A 75 14.73 -15.96 -6.32
N ARG A 76 13.51 -16.49 -6.24
CA ARG A 76 13.27 -17.93 -6.07
C ARG A 76 13.74 -18.73 -7.28
N GLU A 77 13.54 -18.20 -8.49
CA GLU A 77 14.01 -18.84 -9.73
C GLU A 77 15.54 -18.79 -9.88
N LEU A 78 16.21 -17.79 -9.29
CA LEU A 78 17.68 -17.65 -9.32
C LEU A 78 18.40 -18.46 -8.22
N ASP A 79 17.69 -18.87 -7.17
CA ASP A 79 18.21 -19.74 -6.11
C ASP A 79 18.06 -21.24 -6.43
N GLN A 80 17.34 -21.61 -7.50
CA GLN A 80 17.25 -22.98 -8.04
C GLN A 80 18.32 -23.25 -9.09
#